data_AF-A0A0F0GC02-F1
#
_entry.id   AF-A0A0F0GC02-F1
#
_cell.length_a   1.000
_cell.length_b   1.000
_cell.length_c   1.000
_cell.angle_alpha   90.00
_cell.angle_beta   90.00
_cell.angle_gamma   90.00
#
_symmetry.space_group_name_H-M   'P 1'
#
loop_
_entity.id
_entity.type
_entity.pdbx_description
1 polymer ?
#
loop_
_entity_poly.entity_id
_entity_poly.type
_entity_poly.pdbx_seq_one_letter_code
_entity_poly.pdbx_strand_id
1 'polypeptide(L)'
;WRRAAGLPATSLAWGAWADGGMVGSLAEADVRRMNRGGVQGMLAAEGLALFDAACAADDPMLVQMQLDLVALRAEARAGTLPPLLRGLVRTPVRRAV
;
A
#
# COMPACT_ATOMS: atom_id res chain seq x y z
N TRP A 1 -2.89 -6.05 21.66
CA TRP A 1 -2.94 -6.14 23.13
C TRP A 1 -3.53 -4.89 23.77
N ARG A 2 -3.05 -3.66 23.49
CA ARG A 2 -3.57 -2.42 24.11
C ARG A 2 -5.09 -2.23 23.95
N ARG A 3 -5.60 -2.24 22.71
CA ARG A 3 -7.04 -2.11 22.44
C ARG A 3 -7.88 -3.23 23.11
N ALA A 4 -7.37 -4.46 23.12
CA ALA A 4 -8.02 -5.58 23.83
C ALA A 4 -8.03 -5.41 25.36
N ALA A 5 -7.09 -4.64 25.91
CA ALA A 5 -7.05 -4.24 27.31
C ALA A 5 -7.81 -2.93 27.59
N GLY A 6 -8.62 -2.44 26.64
CA GLY A 6 -9.37 -1.19 26.77
C GLY A 6 -8.51 0.08 26.68
N LEU A 7 -7.24 -0.02 26.26
CA LEU A 7 -6.33 1.11 26.14
C LEU A 7 -6.28 1.64 24.71
N PRO A 8 -6.19 2.97 24.50
CA PRO A 8 -6.03 3.54 23.18
C PRO A 8 -4.67 3.14 22.59
N ALA A 9 -4.70 2.78 21.31
CA ALA A 9 -3.53 2.51 20.49
C ALA A 9 -3.92 2.47 19.01
N THR A 10 -3.07 3.04 18.17
CA THR A 10 -3.16 2.92 16.71
C THR A 10 -1.81 2.47 16.18
N SER A 11 -1.80 1.50 15.26
CA SER A 11 -0.61 1.03 14.58
C SER A 11 -0.71 1.36 13.10
N LEU A 12 0.33 1.98 12.56
CA LEU A 12 0.40 2.40 11.15
C LEU A 12 1.51 1.60 10.47
N ALA A 13 1.12 0.75 9.52
CA ALA A 13 2.05 0.04 8.65
C ALA A 13 2.33 0.91 7.42
N TRP A 14 3.56 1.41 7.32
CA TRP A 14 3.95 2.33 6.26
C TRP A 14 4.50 1.59 5.04
N GLY A 15 4.08 2.04 3.86
CA GLY A 15 4.70 1.72 2.58
C GLY A 15 6.01 2.47 2.37
N ALA A 16 6.54 2.37 1.15
CA ALA A 16 7.78 3.03 0.79
C ALA A 16 7.64 4.56 0.79
N TRP A 17 8.66 5.24 1.32
CA TRP A 17 8.80 6.69 1.22
C TRP A 17 9.74 7.00 0.06
N ALA A 18 9.38 7.99 -0.76
CA ALA A 18 10.17 8.40 -1.92
C ALA A 18 11.52 9.00 -1.51
N ASP A 19 11.51 9.77 -0.41
CA ASP A 19 12.67 10.53 0.06
C ASP A 19 13.28 9.89 1.30
N GLY A 20 14.37 9.14 1.12
CA GLY A 20 15.18 8.62 2.23
C GLY A 20 14.55 7.46 3.01
N GLY A 21 14.89 7.36 4.31
CA GLY A 21 14.43 6.29 5.19
C GLY A 21 14.96 4.89 4.81
N MET A 22 14.23 3.85 5.20
CA MET A 22 14.61 2.43 4.99
C MET A 22 14.68 2.04 3.50
N VAL A 23 13.95 2.76 2.64
CA VAL A 23 13.88 2.52 1.18
C VAL A 23 14.88 3.39 0.42
N GLY A 24 15.34 4.50 0.99
CA GLY A 24 16.31 5.41 0.36
C GLY A 24 17.70 4.82 0.11
N SER A 25 18.05 3.69 0.74
CA SER A 25 19.29 2.94 0.47
C SER A 25 19.14 1.85 -0.59
N LEU A 26 17.93 1.66 -1.16
CA LEU A 26 17.74 0.68 -2.22
C LEU A 26 18.45 1.11 -3.50
N ALA A 27 19.02 0.13 -4.19
CA ALA A 27 19.50 0.36 -5.55
C ALA A 27 18.33 0.74 -6.47
N GLU A 28 18.59 1.56 -7.48
CA GLU A 28 17.54 1.96 -8.44
C GLU A 28 16.82 0.77 -9.09
N ALA A 29 17.53 -0.35 -9.28
CA ALA A 29 16.95 -1.57 -9.82
C ALA A 29 15.86 -2.15 -8.90
N ASP A 30 16.06 -2.06 -7.59
CA ASP A 30 15.08 -2.49 -6.59
C ASP A 30 13.88 -1.56 -6.53
N VAL A 31 14.11 -0.24 -6.61
CA VAL A 31 13.03 0.76 -6.72
C VAL A 31 12.19 0.51 -7.98
N ARG A 32 12.85 0.29 -9.14
CA ARG A 32 12.16 -0.03 -10.39
C ARG A 32 11.36 -1.34 -10.30
N ARG A 33 11.89 -2.35 -9.62
CA ARG A 33 11.18 -3.62 -9.38
C ARG A 33 9.94 -3.41 -8.52
N MET A 34 10.06 -2.64 -7.44
CA MET A 34 8.94 -2.32 -6.55
C MET A 34 7.83 -1.55 -7.29
N ASN A 35 8.21 -0.52 -8.06
CA ASN A 35 7.26 0.27 -8.86
C ASN A 35 6.53 -0.59 -9.90
N ARG A 36 7.22 -1.56 -10.54
CA ARG A 36 6.56 -2.51 -11.46
C ARG A 36 5.50 -3.36 -10.77
N GLY A 37 5.73 -3.73 -9.51
CA GLY A 37 4.77 -4.43 -8.66
C GLY A 37 3.64 -3.54 -8.12
N GLY A 38 3.52 -2.30 -8.61
CA GLY A 38 2.45 -1.37 -8.27
C GLY A 38 2.61 -0.67 -6.92
N VAL A 39 3.75 -0.82 -6.23
CA VAL A 39 4.04 -0.09 -4.98
C VAL A 39 4.92 1.11 -5.32
N GLN A 40 4.43 2.32 -5.06
CA GLN A 40 5.14 3.56 -5.35
C GLN A 40 5.71 4.17 -4.07
N GLY A 41 6.81 4.93 -4.23
CA GLY A 41 7.35 5.76 -3.17
C GLY A 41 6.41 6.93 -2.88
N MET A 42 6.03 7.11 -1.63
CA MET A 42 5.19 8.20 -1.16
C MET A 42 6.01 9.43 -0.81
N LEU A 43 5.58 10.60 -1.28
CA LEU A 43 6.21 11.87 -0.89
C LEU A 43 5.93 12.16 0.59
N ALA A 44 6.81 12.91 1.25
CA ALA A 44 6.64 13.21 2.67
C ALA A 44 5.32 13.93 2.98
N ALA A 45 4.89 14.84 2.09
CA ALA A 45 3.62 15.56 2.23
C ALA A 45 2.40 14.61 2.14
N GLU A 46 2.44 13.61 1.27
CA GLU A 46 1.39 12.59 1.16
C GLU A 46 1.35 11.70 2.40
N GLY A 47 2.53 11.32 2.91
CA GLY A 47 2.65 10.53 4.14
C GLY A 47 2.08 11.26 5.36
N LEU A 48 2.31 12.56 5.47
CA LEU A 48 1.72 13.38 6.53
C LEU A 48 0.21 13.53 6.37
N ALA A 49 -0.30 13.73 5.15
CA ALA A 49 -1.75 13.76 4.92
C ALA A 49 -2.43 12.44 5.31
N LEU A 50 -1.79 11.29 5.04
CA LEU A 50 -2.27 9.99 5.48
C LEU A 50 -2.18 9.79 7.00
N PHE A 51 -1.16 10.36 7.64
CA PHE A 51 -1.05 10.36 9.11
C PHE A 51 -2.21 11.12 9.76
N ASP A 52 -2.53 12.32 9.25
CA ASP A 52 -3.65 13.11 9.75
C ASP A 52 -4.98 12.38 9.56
N ALA A 53 -5.18 11.77 8.38
CA ALA A 53 -6.35 10.94 8.11
C ALA A 53 -6.43 9.73 9.06
N ALA A 54 -5.31 9.08 9.36
CA ALA A 54 -5.24 7.96 10.28
C ALA A 54 -5.52 8.37 11.74
N CYS A 55 -5.13 9.58 12.15
CA CYS A 55 -5.47 10.12 13.47
C CYS A 55 -6.97 10.43 13.59
N ALA A 56 -7.63 10.81 12.50
CA ALA A 56 -9.07 11.04 12.44
C ALA A 56 -9.88 9.74 12.36
N ALA A 57 -9.28 8.65 11.87
CA ALA A 57 -9.88 7.33 11.84
C ALA A 57 -9.79 6.63 13.21
N ASP A 58 -10.88 6.02 13.70
CA ASP A 58 -10.85 5.21 14.94
C ASP A 58 -10.41 3.75 14.69
N ASP A 59 -9.77 3.49 13.56
CA ASP A 59 -9.24 2.17 13.24
C ASP A 59 -7.96 1.87 14.04
N PRO A 60 -7.85 0.68 14.67
CA PRO A 60 -6.70 0.34 15.51
C PRO A 60 -5.44 -0.04 14.70
N MET A 61 -5.59 -0.39 13.42
CA MET A 61 -4.50 -0.79 12.53
C MET A 61 -4.83 -0.31 11.11
N LEU A 62 -3.92 0.47 10.52
CA LEU A 62 -4.07 0.99 9.17
C LEU A 62 -2.78 0.76 8.38
N VAL A 63 -2.93 0.54 7.08
CA VAL A 63 -1.80 0.47 6.13
C VAL A 63 -1.79 1.75 5.30
N GLN A 64 -0.69 2.47 5.32
CA GLN A 64 -0.51 3.73 4.61
C GLN A 64 0.49 3.52 3.48
N MET A 65 0.02 3.41 2.25
CA MET A 65 0.87 3.14 1.09
C MET A 65 0.33 3.74 -0.19
N GLN A 66 1.24 4.09 -1.09
CA GLN A 66 0.89 4.49 -2.45
C GLN A 66 0.89 3.29 -3.40
N LEU A 67 -0.24 3.09 -4.06
CA LEU A 67 -0.46 1.99 -4.99
C LEU A 67 -0.86 2.51 -6.37
N ASP A 68 -0.15 2.03 -7.39
CA ASP A 68 -0.57 2.20 -8.77
C ASP A 68 -1.65 1.17 -9.12
N LEU A 69 -2.91 1.55 -8.91
CA LEU A 69 -4.07 0.69 -9.21
C LEU A 69 -4.20 0.36 -10.70
N VAL A 70 -3.58 1.14 -11.60
CA VAL A 70 -3.57 0.83 -13.04
C VAL A 70 -2.60 -0.31 -13.31
N ALA A 71 -1.39 -0.25 -12.75
CA ALA A 71 -0.41 -1.34 -12.83
C ALA A 71 -0.97 -2.63 -12.20
N LEU A 72 -1.58 -2.56 -11.01
CA LEU A 72 -2.18 -3.73 -10.36
C LEU A 72 -3.31 -4.36 -11.19
N ARG A 73 -4.12 -3.54 -11.89
CA ARG A 73 -5.14 -4.07 -12.82
C ARG A 73 -4.51 -4.76 -14.03
N ALA A 74 -3.37 -4.26 -14.53
CA ALA A 74 -2.64 -4.91 -15.61
C ALA A 74 -2.09 -6.27 -15.15
N GLU A 75 -1.50 -6.35 -13.97
CA GLU A 75 -1.05 -7.62 -13.37
C GLU A 75 -2.20 -8.59 -13.13
N ALA A 76 -3.38 -8.10 -12.70
CA ALA A 76 -4.56 -8.93 -12.52
C ALA A 76 -4.99 -9.60 -13.84
N ARG A 77 -4.97 -8.84 -14.94
CA ARG A 77 -5.29 -9.35 -16.29
C ARG A 77 -4.22 -10.33 -16.80
N ALA A 78 -2.96 -10.12 -16.44
CA ALA A 78 -1.85 -11.03 -16.76
C ALA A 78 -1.83 -12.28 -15.87
N GLY A 79 -2.65 -12.36 -14.83
CA GLY A 79 -2.68 -13.47 -13.88
C GLY A 79 -1.52 -13.48 -12.88
N THR A 80 -0.75 -12.40 -12.79
CA THR A 80 0.46 -12.28 -11.95
C THR A 80 0.22 -11.52 -10.64
N LEU A 81 -0.97 -10.95 -10.45
CA LEU A 81 -1.28 -10.17 -9.24
C LEU A 81 -1.26 -11.06 -7.97
N PRO A 82 -0.51 -10.67 -6.91
CA PRO A 82 -0.50 -11.38 -5.63
C PRO A 82 -1.92 -11.56 -5.06
N PRO A 83 -2.27 -12.73 -4.50
CA PRO A 83 -3.62 -13.00 -3.98
C PRO A 83 -4.12 -11.97 -2.97
N LEU A 84 -3.23 -11.47 -2.10
CA LEU A 84 -3.55 -10.44 -1.09
C LEU A 84 -4.05 -9.13 -1.69
N LEU A 85 -3.67 -8.79 -2.94
CA LEU A 85 -4.02 -7.53 -3.58
C LEU A 85 -5.25 -7.61 -4.48
N ARG A 86 -5.83 -8.81 -4.69
CA ARG A 86 -6.99 -8.99 -5.57
C ARG A 86 -8.21 -8.20 -5.12
N GLY A 87 -8.36 -7.96 -3.82
CA GLY A 87 -9.45 -7.14 -3.27
C GLY A 87 -9.38 -5.66 -3.66
N LEU A 88 -8.22 -5.17 -4.10
CA LEU A 88 -8.01 -3.76 -4.44
C LEU A 88 -8.36 -3.42 -5.90
N VAL A 89 -8.49 -4.44 -6.75
CA VAL A 89 -8.75 -4.26 -8.19
C VAL A 89 -9.91 -5.11 -8.65
N ARG A 90 -10.92 -4.45 -9.22
CA ARG A 90 -12.06 -5.17 -9.82
C ARG A 90 -11.66 -5.72 -11.18
N THR A 91 -11.52 -7.04 -11.29
CA THR A 91 -11.34 -7.72 -12.58
C THR A 91 -12.69 -8.19 -13.10
N PRO A 92 -13.08 -7.90 -14.35
CA PRO A 92 -14.31 -8.43 -14.92
C PRO A 92 -14.26 -9.96 -14.94
N VAL A 93 -15.32 -10.61 -14.45
CA VAL A 93 -15.46 -12.08 -14.55
C VAL A 93 -15.53 -12.43 -16.03
N ARG A 94 -14.59 -13.24 -16.51
CA ARG A 94 -14.63 -13.77 -17.87
C ARG A 94 -15.82 -14.74 -17.95
N ARG A 95 -16.92 -14.31 -18.57
CA ARG A 95 -18.03 -15.22 -18.89
C ARG A 95 -17.50 -16.23 -19.91
N ALA A 96 -17.55 -17.51 -19.56
CA ALA A 96 -17.45 -18.57 -20.57
C ALA A 96 -18.72 -18.49 -21.44
N VAL A 97 -18.53 -18.52 -22.75
CA VAL A 97 -19.59 -18.71 -23.75
C VAL A 97 -19.67 -20.19 -24.06
#